data_AF-A0A529L6P3-F1
#
_entry.id   AF-A0A529L6P3-F1
#
_cell.length_a   1.000
_cell.length_b   1.000
_cell.length_c   1.000
_cell.angle_alpha   90.00
_cell.angle_beta   90.00
_cell.angle_gamma   90.00
#
_symmetry.space_group_name_H-M   'P 1'
#
loop_
_entity.id
_entity.type
_entity.pdbx_description
1 polymer ?
#
loop_
_entity_poly.entity_id
_entity_poly.type
_entity_poly.pdbx_seq_one_letter_code
_entity_poly.pdbx_strand_id
1 'polypeptide(L)'
;DVPEIQFLEVDAIDGLPEGISNLKGQALAIRRFDRTDDGPVHIEDFAQVFGVWPDDKYKRASARNIATVLGVEAGDDSACEFIRRLVFNTLIGNADMHLKNWSVIYPDRRSAVLAPAYDFVSTIPYIQDEFAAIKYARTKRMRELSLDELRYLAAKAHLPEKLVVDTARETVTRFRDEWPEAKKTLPVARAVADAIARARWAGVGPGRHRYPRRSPVEALDLSPGAGRAR
;
A
#
# COMPACT_ATOMS: atom_id res chain seq x y z
N ASP A 1 -7.37 -10.94 -3.07
CA ASP A 1 -6.96 -12.32 -2.72
C ASP A 1 -5.60 -12.28 -2.03
N VAL A 2 -5.39 -13.17 -1.04
CA VAL A 2 -4.15 -13.29 -0.27
C VAL A 2 -3.78 -14.78 -0.24
N PRO A 3 -2.55 -15.15 -0.59
CA PRO A 3 -2.14 -16.55 -0.57
C PRO A 3 -2.21 -17.14 0.83
N GLU A 4 -2.37 -18.47 0.89
CA GLU A 4 -2.24 -19.20 2.15
C GLU A 4 -0.85 -19.02 2.73
N ILE A 5 -0.79 -18.76 4.04
CA ILE A 5 0.44 -18.57 4.78
C ILE A 5 0.50 -19.51 5.97
N GLN A 6 1.71 -19.94 6.32
CA GLN A 6 1.98 -20.79 7.47
C GLN A 6 3.32 -20.41 8.11
N PHE A 7 3.40 -20.45 9.44
CA PHE A 7 4.67 -20.41 10.14
C PHE A 7 5.21 -21.84 10.29
N LEU A 8 6.47 -22.05 9.87
CA LEU A 8 7.18 -23.31 9.99
C LEU A 8 8.45 -23.10 10.79
N GLU A 9 8.84 -24.07 11.60
CA GLU A 9 10.19 -24.08 12.16
C GLU A 9 11.20 -24.31 11.03
N VAL A 10 12.30 -23.56 11.02
CA VAL A 10 13.32 -23.67 9.97
C VAL A 10 13.88 -25.10 9.87
N ASP A 11 14.03 -25.78 11.01
CA ASP A 11 14.52 -27.16 11.09
C ASP A 11 13.56 -28.19 10.46
N ALA A 12 12.30 -27.82 10.20
CA ALA A 12 11.31 -28.66 9.54
C ALA A 12 11.29 -28.47 8.01
N ILE A 13 12.17 -27.63 7.45
CA ILE A 13 12.22 -27.33 6.01
C ILE A 13 13.39 -28.08 5.37
N ASP A 14 13.07 -29.04 4.52
CA ASP A 14 14.05 -29.77 3.72
C ASP A 14 14.56 -28.92 2.54
N GLY A 15 15.79 -29.21 2.09
CA GLY A 15 16.34 -28.64 0.85
C GLY A 15 16.75 -27.17 0.94
N LEU A 16 16.95 -26.63 2.15
CA LEU A 16 17.49 -25.28 2.33
C LEU A 16 18.90 -25.16 1.73
N PRO A 17 19.23 -24.06 1.03
CA PRO A 17 20.58 -23.81 0.54
C PRO A 17 21.65 -23.85 1.63
N GLU A 18 22.85 -24.30 1.28
CA GLU A 18 24.02 -24.25 2.17
C GLU A 18 24.24 -22.82 2.69
N GLY A 19 24.29 -22.66 4.02
CA GLY A 19 24.44 -21.37 4.69
C GLY A 19 23.14 -20.80 5.32
N ILE A 20 21.98 -21.31 4.92
CA ILE A 20 20.68 -20.96 5.54
C ILE A 20 20.32 -21.94 6.67
N SER A 21 20.87 -23.15 6.64
CA SER A 21 20.65 -24.23 7.62
C SER A 21 21.02 -23.89 9.07
N ASN A 22 21.75 -22.79 9.31
CA ASN A 22 22.11 -22.33 10.65
C ASN A 22 21.12 -21.29 11.22
N LEU A 23 20.12 -20.86 10.44
CA LEU A 23 19.07 -19.98 10.92
C LEU A 23 18.19 -20.74 11.92
N LYS A 24 17.85 -20.09 13.03
CA LYS A 24 16.97 -20.63 14.07
C LYS A 24 15.67 -19.86 14.12
N GLY A 25 14.58 -20.54 14.49
CA GLY A 25 13.26 -19.95 14.69
C GLY A 25 12.31 -20.26 13.54
N GLN A 26 11.39 -19.33 13.29
CA GLN A 26 10.28 -19.53 12.36
C GLN A 26 10.52 -18.88 11.01
N ALA A 27 10.16 -19.60 9.95
CA ALA A 27 10.02 -19.11 8.60
C ALA A 27 8.54 -18.87 8.27
N LEU A 28 8.27 -17.87 7.43
CA LEU A 28 6.96 -17.65 6.84
C LEU A 28 6.90 -18.37 5.49
N ALA A 29 6.15 -19.47 5.43
CA ALA A 29 5.84 -20.16 4.19
C ALA A 29 4.61 -19.51 3.55
N ILE A 30 4.70 -19.24 2.24
CA ILE A 30 3.64 -18.62 1.45
C ILE A 30 3.37 -19.54 0.26
N ARG A 31 2.13 -19.98 0.09
CA ARG A 31 1.75 -20.79 -1.08
C ARG A 31 1.88 -19.95 -2.35
N ARG A 32 2.63 -20.44 -3.32
CA ARG A 32 2.75 -19.79 -4.63
C ARG A 32 1.40 -19.81 -5.34
N PHE A 33 0.94 -18.63 -5.76
CA PHE A 33 -0.32 -18.46 -6.48
C PHE A 33 -0.17 -18.56 -8.01
N ASP A 34 1.06 -18.63 -8.53
CA ASP A 34 1.39 -18.86 -9.94
C ASP A 34 1.67 -20.34 -10.25
N ARG A 35 1.25 -21.24 -9.35
CA ARG A 35 1.36 -22.70 -9.47
C ARG A 35 -0.01 -23.31 -9.19
N THR A 36 -0.56 -24.03 -10.15
CA THR A 36 -1.81 -24.78 -10.04
C THR A 36 -1.59 -26.25 -10.39
N ASP A 37 -2.60 -27.09 -10.17
CA ASP A 37 -2.55 -28.51 -10.55
C ASP A 37 -2.40 -28.71 -12.07
N ASP A 38 -2.85 -27.73 -12.87
CA ASP A 38 -2.70 -27.70 -14.33
C ASP A 38 -1.34 -27.17 -14.80
N GLY A 39 -0.47 -26.74 -13.86
CA GLY A 39 0.89 -26.29 -14.12
C GLY A 39 1.15 -24.82 -13.77
N PRO A 40 2.26 -24.24 -14.27
CA PRO A 40 2.61 -22.85 -13.99
C PRO A 40 1.67 -21.87 -14.72
N VAL A 41 1.26 -20.82 -14.00
CA VAL A 41 0.50 -19.70 -14.56
C VAL A 41 1.46 -18.53 -14.80
N HIS A 42 1.34 -17.88 -15.96
CA HIS A 42 2.23 -16.76 -16.27
C HIS A 42 1.91 -15.54 -15.41
N ILE A 43 2.96 -14.85 -14.98
CA ILE A 43 2.91 -13.67 -14.12
C ILE A 43 4.03 -12.70 -14.51
N GLU A 44 3.74 -11.41 -14.44
CA GLU A 44 4.69 -10.33 -14.67
C GLU A 44 4.59 -9.31 -13.54
N ASP A 45 5.73 -8.91 -12.97
CA ASP A 45 5.78 -7.76 -12.08
C ASP A 45 5.74 -6.43 -12.86
N PHE A 46 5.34 -5.34 -12.22
CA PHE A 46 5.21 -4.06 -12.91
C PHE A 46 6.56 -3.43 -13.30
N ALA A 47 7.69 -3.91 -12.79
CA ALA A 47 8.99 -3.51 -13.34
C ALA A 47 9.19 -4.12 -14.73
N GLN A 48 8.78 -5.37 -14.94
CA GLN A 48 8.78 -6.03 -16.25
C GLN A 48 7.80 -5.36 -17.21
N VAL A 49 6.55 -5.14 -16.79
CA VAL A 49 5.51 -4.48 -17.60
C VAL A 49 5.97 -3.11 -18.12
N PHE A 50 6.70 -2.34 -17.30
CA PHE A 50 7.23 -1.04 -17.70
C PHE A 50 8.62 -1.08 -18.32
N GLY A 51 9.25 -2.25 -18.45
CA GLY A 51 10.63 -2.38 -18.94
C GLY A 51 11.63 -1.55 -18.12
N VAL A 52 11.49 -1.59 -16.79
CA VAL A 52 12.37 -0.93 -15.83
C VAL A 52 13.44 -1.92 -15.40
N TRP A 53 14.67 -1.71 -15.87
CA TRP A 53 15.84 -2.49 -15.47
C TRP A 53 16.49 -1.90 -14.21
N PRO A 54 17.26 -2.70 -13.44
CA PRO A 54 17.93 -2.22 -12.22
C PRO A 54 18.79 -0.96 -12.42
N ASP A 55 19.42 -0.83 -13.60
CA ASP A 55 20.30 0.30 -13.94
C ASP A 55 19.53 1.58 -14.34
N ASP A 56 18.22 1.45 -14.59
CA ASP A 56 17.37 2.46 -15.23
C ASP A 56 16.67 3.37 -14.20
N LYS A 57 17.44 3.87 -13.23
CA LYS A 57 16.99 4.64 -12.05
C LYS A 57 16.17 5.91 -12.34
N TYR A 58 16.08 6.32 -13.61
CA TYR A 58 15.35 7.51 -14.07
C TYR A 58 13.93 7.22 -14.55
N LYS A 59 13.59 5.97 -14.89
CA LYS A 59 12.21 5.57 -15.22
C LYS A 59 11.39 5.46 -13.93
N ARG A 60 10.74 6.56 -13.55
CA ARG A 60 9.89 6.61 -12.37
C ARG A 60 8.44 6.28 -12.74
N ALA A 61 8.08 5.00 -12.76
CA ALA A 61 6.68 4.63 -12.75
C ALA A 61 6.05 4.96 -11.38
N SER A 62 4.74 5.23 -11.40
CA SER A 62 3.95 5.62 -10.24
C SER A 62 2.78 4.66 -10.04
N ALA A 63 2.13 4.70 -8.88
CA ALA A 63 0.88 3.96 -8.64
C ALA A 63 -0.19 4.32 -9.68
N ARG A 64 -0.24 5.59 -10.13
CA ARG A 64 -1.08 6.01 -11.27
C ARG A 64 -0.75 5.26 -12.56
N ASN A 65 0.52 5.02 -12.88
CA ASN A 65 0.89 4.22 -14.05
C ASN A 65 0.34 2.79 -13.94
N ILE A 66 0.49 2.16 -12.77
CA ILE A 66 -0.05 0.82 -12.50
C ILE A 66 -1.57 0.82 -12.67
N ALA A 67 -2.27 1.78 -12.05
CA ALA A 67 -3.71 1.94 -12.17
C ALA A 67 -4.19 2.13 -13.62
N THR A 68 -3.40 2.83 -14.44
CA THR A 68 -3.70 3.01 -15.87
C THR A 68 -3.67 1.68 -16.61
N VAL A 69 -2.61 0.88 -16.41
CA VAL A 69 -2.49 -0.44 -17.05
C VAL A 69 -3.60 -1.37 -16.56
N LEU A 70 -3.87 -1.42 -15.25
CA LEU A 70 -4.92 -2.28 -14.72
C LEU A 70 -6.31 -1.90 -15.26
N GLY A 71 -6.61 -0.60 -15.37
CA GLY A 71 -7.88 -0.14 -15.94
C GLY A 71 -8.07 -0.57 -17.40
N VAL A 72 -7.00 -0.61 -18.18
CA VAL A 72 -7.05 -0.99 -19.61
C VAL A 72 -7.01 -2.50 -19.81
N GLU A 73 -6.10 -3.19 -19.13
CA GLU A 73 -5.76 -4.60 -19.41
C GLU A 73 -6.47 -5.59 -18.48
N ALA A 74 -6.88 -5.17 -17.28
CA ALA A 74 -7.38 -6.06 -16.22
C ALA A 74 -8.77 -5.68 -15.66
N GLY A 75 -9.34 -4.58 -16.16
CA GLY A 75 -10.68 -4.09 -15.82
C GLY A 75 -10.80 -3.38 -14.47
N ASP A 76 -12.00 -2.83 -14.25
CA ASP A 76 -12.32 -2.01 -13.08
C ASP A 76 -12.17 -2.75 -11.75
N ASP A 77 -12.44 -4.06 -11.70
CA ASP A 77 -12.31 -4.87 -10.48
C ASP A 77 -10.85 -4.94 -10.01
N SER A 78 -9.92 -5.19 -10.95
CA SER A 78 -8.48 -5.20 -10.69
C SER A 78 -7.97 -3.82 -10.28
N ALA A 79 -8.47 -2.76 -10.94
CA ALA A 79 -8.13 -1.39 -10.59
C ALA A 79 -8.63 -1.01 -9.18
N CYS A 80 -9.87 -1.38 -8.82
CA CYS A 80 -10.41 -1.15 -7.48
C CYS A 80 -9.62 -1.91 -6.42
N GLU A 81 -9.30 -3.17 -6.66
CA GLU A 81 -8.49 -3.97 -5.75
C GLU A 81 -7.08 -3.40 -5.58
N PHE A 82 -6.48 -2.86 -6.65
CA PHE A 82 -5.23 -2.11 -6.55
C PHE A 82 -5.37 -0.87 -5.66
N ILE A 83 -6.43 -0.07 -5.82
CA ILE A 83 -6.67 1.11 -4.96
C ILE A 83 -6.84 0.70 -3.49
N ARG A 84 -7.60 -0.37 -3.22
CA ARG A 84 -7.78 -0.94 -1.87
C ARG A 84 -6.43 -1.28 -1.25
N ARG A 85 -5.59 -2.00 -1.99
CA ARG A 85 -4.25 -2.41 -1.52
C ARG A 85 -3.27 -1.26 -1.40
N LEU A 86 -3.35 -0.27 -2.28
CA LEU A 86 -2.53 0.95 -2.21
C LEU A 86 -2.84 1.71 -0.93
N VAL A 87 -4.12 1.94 -0.65
CA VAL A 87 -4.58 2.61 0.58
C VAL A 87 -4.20 1.80 1.82
N PHE A 88 -4.40 0.48 1.80
CA PHE A 88 -4.01 -0.39 2.91
C PHE A 88 -2.51 -0.31 3.21
N ASN A 89 -1.65 -0.43 2.19
CA ASN A 89 -0.19 -0.32 2.35
C ASN A 89 0.23 1.05 2.90
N THR A 90 -0.46 2.12 2.52
CA THR A 90 -0.25 3.44 3.11
C THR A 90 -0.66 3.49 4.59
N LEU A 91 -1.77 2.87 4.97
CA LEU A 91 -2.25 2.85 6.37
C LEU A 91 -1.31 2.09 7.30
N ILE A 92 -0.74 0.98 6.84
CA ILE A 92 0.28 0.24 7.61
C ILE A 92 1.69 0.84 7.48
N GLY A 93 1.84 1.90 6.69
CA GLY A 93 3.11 2.60 6.45
C GLY A 93 4.17 1.73 5.79
N ASN A 94 3.81 1.02 4.73
CA ASN A 94 4.74 0.24 3.92
C ASN A 94 5.55 1.15 2.99
N ALA A 95 6.79 1.45 3.37
CA ALA A 95 7.71 2.29 2.59
C ALA A 95 8.45 1.51 1.49
N ASP A 96 8.33 0.18 1.44
CA ASP A 96 9.06 -0.70 0.52
C ASP A 96 8.18 -1.28 -0.60
N MET A 97 6.95 -0.80 -0.73
CA MET A 97 5.97 -1.24 -1.72
C MET A 97 6.31 -0.71 -3.13
N HIS A 98 7.31 -1.30 -3.79
CA HIS A 98 7.84 -0.90 -5.09
C HIS A 98 7.23 -1.70 -6.26
N LEU A 99 7.65 -1.40 -7.51
CA LEU A 99 7.05 -1.98 -8.72
C LEU A 99 7.08 -3.52 -8.76
N LYS A 100 8.07 -4.14 -8.13
CA LYS A 100 8.21 -5.60 -8.09
C LYS A 100 7.26 -6.30 -7.10
N ASN A 101 6.50 -5.54 -6.31
CA ASN A 101 5.48 -6.07 -5.39
C ASN A 101 4.06 -5.99 -5.97
N TRP A 102 3.95 -5.52 -7.22
CA TRP A 102 2.71 -5.48 -7.95
C TRP A 102 2.87 -6.34 -9.19
N SER A 103 1.92 -7.22 -9.44
CA SER A 103 1.97 -8.10 -10.61
C SER A 103 0.61 -8.25 -11.26
N VAL A 104 0.61 -8.54 -12.56
CA VAL A 104 -0.51 -9.12 -13.28
C VAL A 104 -0.28 -10.62 -13.46
N ILE A 105 -1.34 -11.41 -13.34
CA ILE A 105 -1.34 -12.86 -13.57
C ILE A 105 -2.33 -13.18 -14.68
N TYR A 106 -2.07 -14.26 -15.43
CA TYR A 106 -2.85 -14.67 -16.61
C TYR A 106 -3.44 -16.08 -16.43
N PRO A 107 -4.55 -16.24 -15.67
CA PRO A 107 -5.13 -17.56 -15.37
C PRO A 107 -5.50 -18.36 -16.62
N ASP A 108 -5.97 -17.69 -17.67
CA ASP A 108 -6.36 -18.26 -18.96
C ASP A 108 -5.29 -18.07 -20.05
N ARG A 109 -4.09 -17.61 -19.66
CA ARG A 109 -2.95 -17.25 -20.54
C ARG A 109 -3.21 -16.06 -21.49
N ARG A 110 -4.30 -15.31 -21.31
CA ARG A 110 -4.67 -14.20 -22.20
C ARG A 110 -5.09 -12.95 -21.43
N SER A 111 -6.00 -13.11 -20.50
CA SER A 111 -6.62 -12.04 -19.73
C SER A 111 -5.78 -11.75 -18.49
N ALA A 112 -5.30 -10.51 -18.38
CA ALA A 112 -4.60 -10.07 -17.19
C ALA A 112 -5.60 -9.84 -16.05
N VAL A 113 -5.24 -10.26 -14.84
CA VAL A 113 -5.89 -9.82 -13.60
C VAL A 113 -4.82 -9.40 -12.61
N LEU A 114 -5.15 -8.51 -11.67
CA LEU A 114 -4.23 -8.19 -10.59
C LEU A 114 -3.92 -9.47 -9.79
N ALA A 115 -2.63 -9.82 -9.67
CA ALA A 115 -2.19 -10.99 -8.91
C ALA A 115 -2.61 -10.89 -7.43
N PRO A 116 -2.73 -12.00 -6.69
CA PRO A 116 -2.88 -11.99 -5.23
C PRO A 116 -1.84 -11.10 -4.53
N ALA A 117 -2.18 -10.54 -3.36
CA ALA A 117 -1.28 -9.68 -2.62
C ALA A 117 -0.10 -10.46 -2.04
N TYR A 118 1.11 -9.92 -2.12
CA TYR A 118 2.31 -10.47 -1.51
C TYR A 118 3.23 -9.35 -1.04
N ASP A 119 4.10 -9.66 -0.06
CA ASP A 119 5.10 -8.74 0.47
C ASP A 119 4.52 -7.43 1.10
N PHE A 120 3.39 -7.57 1.80
CA PHE A 120 2.77 -6.47 2.54
C PHE A 120 3.35 -6.43 3.94
N VAL A 121 4.21 -5.45 4.20
CA VAL A 121 4.92 -5.31 5.47
C VAL A 121 4.80 -3.89 6.01
N SER A 122 4.66 -3.75 7.32
CA SER A 122 4.77 -2.43 7.97
C SER A 122 6.24 -2.13 8.22
N THR A 123 6.79 -1.14 7.52
CA THR A 123 8.20 -0.76 7.66
C THR A 123 8.41 0.32 8.72
N ILE A 124 7.33 0.93 9.24
CA ILE A 124 7.37 2.01 10.24
C ILE A 124 8.32 1.73 11.42
N PRO A 125 8.34 0.54 12.06
CA PRO A 125 9.21 0.32 13.22
C PRO A 125 10.69 0.17 12.86
N TYR A 126 11.01 -0.08 11.60
CA TYR A 126 12.38 -0.33 11.12
C TYR A 126 12.95 0.87 10.35
N ILE A 127 12.10 1.61 9.65
CA ILE A 127 12.47 2.71 8.77
C ILE A 127 11.58 3.91 9.11
N GLN A 128 12.19 5.00 9.57
CA GLN A 128 11.50 6.28 9.77
C GLN A 128 11.34 7.04 8.45
N ASP A 129 10.76 6.38 7.43
CA ASP A 129 10.45 7.01 6.16
C ASP A 129 8.96 7.40 6.11
N GLU A 130 8.71 8.63 5.70
CA GLU A 130 7.37 9.18 5.45
C GLU A 130 6.95 9.07 3.98
N PHE A 131 7.83 8.52 3.13
CA PHE A 131 7.65 8.36 1.71
C PHE A 131 7.34 6.90 1.34
N ALA A 132 6.38 6.71 0.43
CA ALA A 132 6.21 5.44 -0.28
C ALA A 132 7.34 5.24 -1.30
N ALA A 133 7.66 3.98 -1.62
CA ALA A 133 8.68 3.60 -2.59
C ALA A 133 8.42 4.21 -3.99
N ILE A 134 7.15 4.24 -4.41
CA ILE A 134 6.71 4.87 -5.66
C ILE A 134 5.78 6.05 -5.38
N LYS A 135 5.74 7.03 -6.29
CA LYS A 135 4.75 8.11 -6.22
C LYS A 135 3.34 7.55 -6.35
N TYR A 136 2.38 8.14 -5.65
CA TYR A 136 0.96 7.87 -5.87
C TYR A 136 0.54 8.41 -7.24
N ALA A 137 0.48 9.74 -7.37
CA ALA A 137 0.43 10.42 -8.65
C ALA A 137 1.35 11.66 -8.65
N ARG A 138 1.05 12.64 -7.80
CA ARG A 138 1.84 13.88 -7.64
C ARG A 138 2.83 13.78 -6.50
N THR A 139 2.48 13.09 -5.42
CA THR A 139 3.30 12.97 -4.21
C THR A 139 3.78 11.54 -3.95
N LYS A 140 4.86 11.41 -3.18
CA LYS A 140 5.30 10.15 -2.56
C LYS A 140 5.10 10.15 -1.04
N ARG A 141 4.66 11.27 -0.44
CA ARG A 141 4.48 11.38 1.02
C ARG A 141 3.21 10.65 1.44
N MET A 142 3.32 9.65 2.31
CA MET A 142 2.18 8.81 2.72
C MET A 142 1.03 9.61 3.35
N ARG A 143 1.35 10.63 4.17
CA ARG A 143 0.34 11.53 4.76
C ARG A 143 -0.44 12.35 3.72
N GLU A 144 0.09 12.50 2.51
CA GLU A 144 -0.51 13.31 1.43
C GLU A 144 -1.36 12.47 0.47
N LEU A 145 -1.49 11.15 0.70
CA LEU A 145 -2.52 10.32 0.06
C LEU A 145 -3.90 10.72 0.60
N SER A 146 -4.48 11.73 -0.04
CA SER A 146 -5.78 12.32 0.28
C SER A 146 -6.81 11.96 -0.78
N LEU A 147 -8.09 12.28 -0.54
CA LEU A 147 -9.10 12.14 -1.58
C LEU A 147 -8.77 13.00 -2.81
N ASP A 148 -8.17 14.18 -2.65
CA ASP A 148 -7.72 15.00 -3.79
C ASP A 148 -6.64 14.29 -4.62
N GLU A 149 -5.68 13.65 -3.95
CA GLU A 149 -4.65 12.86 -4.63
C GLU A 149 -5.23 11.65 -5.36
N LEU A 150 -6.21 10.96 -4.76
CA LEU A 150 -6.90 9.83 -5.37
C LEU A 150 -7.78 10.24 -6.55
N ARG A 151 -8.47 11.39 -6.47
CA ARG A 151 -9.21 11.96 -7.61
C ARG A 151 -8.28 12.31 -8.76
N TYR A 152 -7.14 12.94 -8.46
CA TYR A 152 -6.13 13.24 -9.47
C TYR A 152 -5.58 11.96 -10.12
N LEU A 153 -5.30 10.93 -9.31
CA LEU A 153 -4.88 9.62 -9.79
C LEU A 153 -5.94 9.03 -10.73
N ALA A 154 -7.21 8.99 -10.31
CA ALA A 154 -8.32 8.45 -11.09
C ALA A 154 -8.45 9.16 -12.45
N ALA A 155 -8.48 10.49 -12.45
CA ALA A 155 -8.58 11.30 -13.66
C ALA A 155 -7.41 11.06 -14.63
N LYS A 156 -6.18 10.89 -14.13
CA LYS A 156 -4.99 10.65 -14.95
C LYS A 156 -4.73 9.19 -15.31
N ALA A 157 -5.47 8.27 -14.70
CA ALA A 157 -5.50 6.85 -15.04
C ALA A 157 -6.73 6.48 -15.87
N HIS A 158 -7.61 7.46 -16.18
CA HIS A 158 -8.88 7.26 -16.87
C HIS A 158 -9.82 6.28 -16.17
N LEU A 159 -9.75 6.21 -14.84
CA LEU A 159 -10.63 5.40 -14.01
C LEU A 159 -11.85 6.21 -13.55
N PRO A 160 -13.02 5.57 -13.34
CA PRO A 160 -14.17 6.25 -12.75
C PRO A 160 -13.85 6.79 -11.35
N GLU A 161 -13.89 8.11 -11.18
CA GLU A 161 -13.54 8.77 -9.90
C GLU A 161 -14.33 8.18 -8.72
N LYS A 162 -15.64 7.95 -8.92
CA LYS A 162 -16.51 7.41 -7.88
C LYS A 162 -16.02 6.04 -7.39
N LEU A 163 -15.62 5.14 -8.28
CA LEU A 163 -15.11 3.81 -7.90
C LEU A 163 -13.84 3.92 -7.06
N VAL A 164 -12.89 4.77 -7.48
CA VAL A 164 -11.63 4.98 -6.77
C VAL A 164 -11.88 5.58 -5.38
N VAL A 165 -12.70 6.63 -5.29
CA VAL A 165 -12.99 7.33 -4.04
C VAL A 165 -13.79 6.47 -3.07
N ASP A 166 -14.81 5.75 -3.54
CA ASP A 166 -15.64 4.90 -2.70
C ASP A 166 -14.82 3.71 -2.18
N THR A 167 -14.02 3.07 -3.03
CA THR A 167 -13.11 1.98 -2.61
C THR A 167 -12.12 2.45 -1.54
N ALA A 168 -11.51 3.62 -1.72
CA ALA A 168 -10.58 4.16 -0.74
C ALA A 168 -11.26 4.47 0.60
N ARG A 169 -12.46 5.04 0.58
CA ARG A 169 -13.26 5.31 1.79
C ARG A 169 -13.64 4.02 2.50
N GLU A 170 -14.16 3.04 1.77
CA GLU A 170 -14.52 1.73 2.30
C GLU A 170 -13.30 1.08 2.98
N THR A 171 -12.15 1.08 2.31
CA THR A 171 -10.90 0.51 2.83
C THR A 171 -10.49 1.16 4.15
N VAL A 172 -10.53 2.49 4.23
CA VAL A 172 -10.17 3.23 5.45
C VAL A 172 -11.16 2.96 6.58
N THR A 173 -12.46 2.92 6.28
CA THR A 173 -13.49 2.58 7.28
C THR A 173 -13.26 1.17 7.81
N ARG A 174 -13.16 0.17 6.93
CA ARG A 174 -12.92 -1.23 7.32
C ARG A 174 -11.63 -1.40 8.12
N PHE A 175 -10.54 -0.74 7.70
CA PHE A 175 -9.30 -0.78 8.46
C PHE A 175 -9.48 -0.22 9.88
N ARG A 176 -10.18 0.91 10.05
CA ARG A 176 -10.44 1.49 11.38
C ARG A 176 -11.31 0.61 12.26
N ASP A 177 -12.29 -0.08 11.66
CA ASP A 177 -13.23 -0.92 12.37
C ASP A 177 -12.61 -2.28 12.74
N GLU A 178 -11.84 -2.89 11.84
CA GLU A 178 -11.29 -4.24 11.99
C GLU A 178 -9.92 -4.24 12.73
N TRP A 179 -9.05 -3.25 12.52
CA TRP A 179 -7.69 -3.23 13.07
C TRP A 179 -7.60 -3.32 14.61
N PRO A 180 -8.47 -2.66 15.40
CA PRO A 180 -8.41 -2.71 16.87
C PRO A 180 -8.52 -4.13 17.44
N GLU A 181 -9.34 -4.99 16.82
CA GLU A 181 -9.49 -6.39 17.20
C GLU A 181 -8.45 -7.28 16.52
N ALA A 182 -8.20 -7.09 15.22
CA ALA A 182 -7.24 -7.89 14.46
C ALA A 182 -5.84 -7.85 15.09
N LYS A 183 -5.37 -6.68 15.54
CA LYS A 183 -4.03 -6.55 16.16
C LYS A 183 -3.85 -7.35 17.46
N LYS A 184 -4.94 -7.80 18.09
CA LYS A 184 -4.88 -8.61 19.33
C LYS A 184 -4.61 -10.08 19.05
N THR A 185 -5.02 -10.56 17.88
CA THR A 185 -4.95 -11.98 17.49
C THR A 185 -3.87 -12.25 16.45
N LEU A 186 -3.49 -11.25 15.67
CA LEU A 186 -2.42 -11.38 14.69
C LEU A 186 -1.05 -11.55 15.38
N PRO A 187 -0.15 -12.39 14.84
CA PRO A 187 1.21 -12.58 15.33
C PRO A 187 2.12 -11.41 14.95
N VAL A 188 1.68 -10.18 15.25
CA VAL A 188 2.38 -8.94 14.93
C VAL A 188 3.03 -8.43 16.21
N ALA A 189 4.31 -8.06 16.13
CA ALA A 189 5.02 -7.50 17.27
C ALA A 189 4.30 -6.24 17.78
N ARG A 190 4.18 -6.10 19.11
CA ARG A 190 3.50 -4.95 19.74
C ARG A 190 4.04 -3.60 19.24
N ALA A 191 5.36 -3.50 19.02
CA ALA A 191 6.00 -2.30 18.49
C ALA A 191 5.45 -1.91 17.10
N VAL A 192 5.20 -2.90 16.22
CA VAL A 192 4.59 -2.71 14.90
C VAL A 192 3.14 -2.25 15.08
N ALA A 193 2.35 -2.94 15.91
CA ALA A 193 0.95 -2.61 16.14
C ALA A 193 0.77 -1.18 16.71
N ASP A 194 1.61 -0.79 17.65
CA ASP A 194 1.63 0.54 18.23
C ASP A 194 2.11 1.60 17.23
N ALA A 195 3.06 1.25 16.35
CA ALA A 195 3.52 2.15 15.28
C ALA A 195 2.39 2.44 14.28
N ILE A 196 1.66 1.41 13.84
CA ILE A 196 0.49 1.54 12.97
C ILE A 196 -0.61 2.35 13.66
N ALA A 197 -0.84 2.16 14.97
CA ALA A 197 -1.86 2.94 15.69
C ALA A 197 -1.51 4.44 15.83
N ARG A 198 -0.21 4.77 15.94
CA ARG A 198 0.27 6.16 15.98
C ARG A 198 0.33 6.81 14.60
N ALA A 199 0.54 6.00 13.59
CA ALA A 199 0.60 6.42 12.20
C ALA A 199 -0.71 7.09 11.77
N ARG A 200 -0.65 8.41 11.63
CA ARG A 200 -1.74 9.19 11.01
C ARG A 200 -1.49 9.30 9.52
N TRP A 201 -1.50 8.16 8.84
CA TRP A 201 -1.40 8.10 7.40
C TRP A 201 -2.79 8.23 6.77
N ALA A 202 -2.84 8.82 5.58
CA ALA A 202 -4.04 9.15 4.83
C ALA A 202 -4.92 10.27 5.45
N GLY A 203 -5.02 11.40 4.73
CA GLY A 203 -6.00 12.46 4.97
C GLY A 203 -7.44 12.06 4.60
N VAL A 204 -7.80 10.79 4.74
CA VAL A 204 -9.11 10.21 4.40
C VAL A 204 -9.93 10.11 5.70
N GLY A 205 -10.10 11.25 6.36
CA GLY A 205 -11.04 11.45 7.46
C GLY A 205 -11.97 12.61 7.12
N PRO A 206 -13.14 12.74 7.76
CA PRO A 206 -13.96 13.94 7.62
C PRO A 206 -13.10 15.14 8.02
N GLY A 207 -12.96 16.09 7.08
CA GLY A 207 -11.89 17.08 7.13
C GLY A 207 -11.88 17.93 8.40
N ARG A 208 -10.68 18.17 8.91
CA ARG A 208 -10.12 19.47 9.34
C ARG A 208 -8.81 19.17 10.04
N HIS A 209 -7.69 19.48 9.39
CA HIS A 209 -6.51 20.08 10.02
C HIS A 209 -5.41 20.30 9.00
N ARG A 210 -5.36 21.53 8.48
CA ARG A 210 -4.13 22.14 8.00
C ARG A 210 -3.34 22.51 9.26
N TYR A 211 -2.40 21.67 9.69
CA TYR A 211 -1.39 22.11 10.66
C TYR A 211 -0.12 22.52 9.89
N PRO A 212 0.46 23.69 10.20
CA PRO A 212 1.46 24.32 9.36
C PRO A 212 2.85 23.73 9.63
N ARG A 213 3.70 23.75 8.59
CA ARG A 213 5.15 23.69 8.76
C ARG A 213 5.55 24.93 9.55
N ARG A 214 5.96 24.81 10.81
CA ARG A 214 6.44 25.97 11.60
C ARG A 214 7.92 26.26 11.32
N SER A 215 8.19 27.52 11.02
CA SER A 215 9.23 28.35 11.66
C SER A 215 8.78 29.82 11.57
N PRO A 216 9.05 30.68 12.56
CA PRO A 216 8.13 31.72 13.02
C PRO A 216 8.47 33.12 12.51
N VAL A 217 7.55 33.77 11.80
CA VAL A 217 7.45 35.24 11.74
C VAL A 217 5.96 35.59 11.53
N GLU A 218 5.46 36.52 12.34
CA GLU A 218 4.18 37.25 12.24
C GLU A 218 2.87 36.48 12.47
N ALA A 219 2.46 36.47 13.75
CA ALA A 219 1.05 36.37 14.12
C ALA A 219 0.38 37.74 13.91
N LEU A 220 -0.55 37.82 12.97
CA LEU A 220 -1.52 38.91 12.90
C LEU A 220 -2.71 38.56 13.80
N ASP A 221 -2.81 39.33 14.88
CA ASP A 221 -3.91 39.43 15.82
C ASP A 221 -5.18 39.95 15.14
N LEU A 222 -6.30 39.26 15.34
CA LEU A 222 -7.65 39.81 15.19
C LEU A 222 -8.57 39.17 16.24
N SER A 223 -8.39 39.56 17.50
CA SER A 223 -9.48 39.56 18.46
C SER A 223 -10.27 40.87 18.33
N PRO A 224 -11.59 40.85 18.04
CA PRO A 224 -12.44 41.99 18.32
C PRO A 224 -12.71 42.00 19.83
N GLY A 225 -12.15 42.99 20.52
CA GLY A 225 -12.36 43.22 21.94
C GLY A 225 -13.83 43.38 22.31
N ALA A 226 -14.16 42.89 23.49
CA ALA A 226 -15.39 43.20 24.19
C ALA A 226 -15.44 44.71 24.53
N GLY A 227 -16.54 45.36 24.14
CA GLY A 227 -16.89 46.73 24.52
C GLY A 227 -18.34 46.80 24.99
N ARG A 228 -18.51 47.03 26.30
CA ARG A 228 -19.71 47.09 27.15
C ARG A 228 -20.86 48.03 26.73
N ALA A 229 -22.06 47.64 27.21
CA ALA A 229 -23.13 48.43 27.86
C ALA A 229 -23.84 49.58 27.11
N ARG A 230 -25.15 49.43 26.88
CA ARG A 230 -26.25 49.93 27.73
C ARG A 230 -27.48 49.06 27.53
#